data_AF-A0A117RRC5-F1
#
_entry.id   AF-A0A117RRC5-F1
#
_cell.length_a   1.000
_cell.length_b   1.000
_cell.length_c   1.000
_cell.angle_alpha   90.00
_cell.angle_beta   90.00
_cell.angle_gamma   90.00
#
_symmetry.space_group_name_H-M   'P 1'
#
loop_
_entity.id
_entity.type
_entity.pdbx_description
1 polymer ?
#
loop_
_entity_poly.entity_id
_entity_poly.type
_entity_poly.pdbx_seq_one_letter_code
_entity_poly.pdbx_strand_id
1 'polypeptide(L)' 'MASRALDRGGTPAVAGIHLTDVPALRHESELFYEEQLRGVTSNTREDGREFLALAAEHAVRQGVSTGPPCW' A
#
# COMPACT_ATOMS: atom_id res chain seq x y z
N MET A 1 13.78 -3.30 -7.23
CA MET A 1 12.30 -3.40 -7.28
C MET A 1 11.86 -4.31 -6.15
N ALA A 2 10.96 -3.84 -5.27
CA ALA A 2 10.47 -4.59 -4.11
C ALA A 2 9.73 -5.90 -4.47
N SER A 3 9.28 -6.04 -5.72
CA SER A 3 8.69 -7.29 -6.27
C SER A 3 9.57 -8.52 -6.03
N ARG A 4 10.90 -8.38 -6.09
CA ARG A 4 11.84 -9.50 -5.86
C ARG A 4 11.81 -10.09 -4.44
N ALA A 5 11.10 -9.44 -3.52
CA ALA A 5 10.90 -9.91 -2.15
C ALA A 5 9.58 -10.67 -1.95
N LEU A 6 8.76 -10.81 -2.99
CA LEU A 6 7.49 -11.55 -2.94
C LEU A 6 7.68 -12.98 -3.43
N ASP A 7 7.00 -13.92 -2.77
CA ASP A 7 6.84 -15.29 -3.29
C ASP A 7 5.95 -15.27 -4.54
N ARG A 8 6.02 -16.35 -5.35
CA ARG A 8 5.23 -16.48 -6.60
C ARG A 8 3.75 -16.21 -6.33
N GLY A 9 3.12 -15.39 -7.18
CA GLY A 9 1.71 -14.99 -7.06
C GLY A 9 1.42 -13.83 -6.09
N GLY A 10 2.46 -13.18 -5.54
CA GLY A 10 2.30 -12.00 -4.68
C GLY A 10 1.83 -10.75 -5.44
N THR A 11 1.00 -9.93 -4.78
CA THR A 11 0.50 -8.65 -5.32
C THR A 11 1.07 -7.48 -4.52
N PRO A 12 2.10 -6.78 -5.02
CA PRO A 12 2.55 -5.53 -4.42
C PRO A 12 1.48 -4.42 -4.60
N ALA A 13 0.96 -3.90 -3.49
CA ALA A 13 0.09 -2.73 -3.46
C ALA A 13 0.89 -1.46 -3.15
N VAL A 14 0.74 -0.43 -3.99
CA VAL A 14 1.47 0.85 -3.83
C VAL A 14 0.50 1.99 -3.53
N ALA A 15 0.68 2.64 -2.39
CA ALA A 15 -0.17 3.73 -1.87
C ALA A 15 0.58 5.08 -1.74
N GLY A 16 1.40 5.43 -2.75
CA GLY A 16 2.14 6.69 -2.77
C GLY A 16 1.41 7.78 -3.57
N ILE A 17 1.30 9.00 -3.02
CA ILE A 17 0.79 10.18 -3.74
C ILE A 17 1.86 10.86 -4.62
N HIS A 18 3.13 10.53 -4.37
CA HIS A 18 4.27 10.92 -5.18
C HIS A 18 5.11 9.67 -5.43
N LEU A 19 5.09 9.19 -6.66
CA LEU A 19 5.90 8.08 -7.14
C LEU A 19 6.80 8.60 -8.24
N THR A 20 8.07 8.22 -8.21
CA THR A 20 8.91 8.25 -9.41
C THR A 20 8.32 7.30 -10.44
N ASP A 21 8.52 7.58 -11.72
CA ASP A 21 8.04 6.73 -12.80
C ASP A 21 8.40 5.26 -12.58
N VAL A 22 7.42 4.38 -12.78
CA VAL A 22 7.64 2.93 -12.71
C VAL A 22 8.61 2.55 -13.83
N PRO A 23 9.81 2.02 -13.51
CA PRO A 23 10.77 1.64 -14.54
C PRO A 23 10.25 0.44 -15.34
N ALA A 24 10.71 0.31 -16.58
CA ALA A 24 10.29 -0.76 -17.47
C ALA A 24 10.50 -2.15 -16.84
N LEU A 25 9.44 -2.94 -16.78
CA LEU A 25 9.44 -4.31 -16.25
C LEU A 25 10.00 -5.29 -17.30
N ARG A 26 10.99 -6.10 -16.92
CA ARG A 26 11.56 -7.18 -17.73
C ARG A 26 10.76 -8.47 -17.55
N HIS A 27 10.10 -8.90 -18.62
CA HIS A 27 9.12 -9.99 -18.61
C HIS A 27 9.64 -11.31 -17.98
N GLU A 28 10.89 -11.67 -18.25
CA GLU A 28 11.51 -12.94 -17.83
C GLU A 28 11.83 -13.00 -16.32
N SER A 29 12.11 -11.85 -15.72
CA SER A 29 12.57 -11.75 -14.33
C SER A 29 11.56 -11.14 -13.38
N GLU A 30 10.51 -10.48 -13.90
CA GLU A 30 9.61 -9.62 -13.12
C GLU A 30 8.11 -9.86 -13.43
N LEU A 31 7.75 -10.67 -14.42
CA LEU A 31 6.35 -10.99 -14.77
C LEU A 31 6.07 -12.50 -14.96
N PHE A 32 7.12 -13.33 -14.97
CA PHE A 32 7.01 -14.77 -15.29
C PHE A 32 6.35 -15.60 -14.17
N TYR A 33 6.08 -15.01 -13.00
CA TYR A 33 5.52 -15.68 -11.83
C TYR A 33 4.18 -15.09 -11.35
N GLU A 34 3.38 -14.55 -12.28
CA GLU A 34 2.02 -14.04 -12.00
C GLU A 34 1.98 -12.88 -10.98
N GLU A 35 3.06 -12.10 -10.85
CA GLU A 35 3.08 -10.90 -10.00
C GLU A 35 2.26 -9.76 -10.64
N GLN A 36 1.32 -9.19 -9.89
CA GLN A 36 0.45 -8.08 -10.33
C GLN A 36 0.80 -6.79 -9.60
N LEU A 37 1.18 -5.73 -10.32
CA LEU A 37 1.36 -4.39 -9.72
C LEU A 37 0.04 -3.61 -9.71
N ARG A 38 -0.47 -3.25 -8.53
CA ARG A 38 -1.72 -2.49 -8.38
C ARG A 38 -1.51 -1.18 -7.64
N GLY A 39 -1.81 -0.07 -8.32
CA GLY A 39 -1.98 1.23 -7.67
C GLY A 39 -3.30 1.26 -6.92
N VAL A 40 -3.28 1.78 -5.69
CA VAL A 40 -4.51 2.07 -4.93
C VAL A 40 -4.68 3.58 -4.85
N THR A 41 -5.86 4.06 -5.23
CA THR A 41 -6.29 5.46 -5.17
C THR A 41 -7.43 5.57 -4.16
N SER A 42 -7.64 6.76 -3.60
CA SER A 42 -8.57 7.13 -2.52
C SER A 42 -9.60 6.05 -2.13
N ASN A 43 -9.49 5.55 -0.90
CA ASN A 43 -10.49 4.67 -0.30
C ASN A 43 -11.86 5.33 -0.29
N THR A 44 -12.92 4.54 -0.49
CA THR A 44 -14.29 5.03 -0.33
C THR A 44 -14.61 5.29 1.15
N ARG A 45 -15.72 5.99 1.42
CA ARG A 45 -16.19 6.20 2.79
C ARG A 45 -16.58 4.89 3.47
N GLU A 46 -17.04 3.91 2.71
CA GLU A 46 -17.39 2.58 3.20
C GLU A 46 -16.15 1.80 3.62
N ASP A 47 -15.13 1.75 2.74
CA ASP A 47 -13.83 1.14 3.05
C ASP A 47 -13.21 1.73 4.33
N GLY A 48 -13.33 3.06 4.49
CA GLY A 48 -12.84 3.75 5.70
C GLY A 48 -13.58 3.32 6.97
N ARG A 49 -14.90 3.08 6.91
CA ARG A 49 -15.67 2.61 8.07
C ARG A 49 -15.34 1.17 8.42
N GLU A 50 -15.23 0.30 7.42
CA GLU A 50 -14.86 -1.10 7.59
C GLU A 50 -13.46 -1.22 8.20
N PHE A 51 -12.49 -0.47 7.67
CA PHE A 51 -11.14 -0.43 8.22
C PHE A 51 -11.12 0.02 9.70
N LEU A 52 -11.87 1.06 10.06
CA LEU A 52 -11.92 1.54 11.44
C LEU A 52 -12.57 0.52 12.39
N ALA A 53 -13.57 -0.23 11.92
CA ALA A 53 -14.17 -1.32 12.69
C ALA A 53 -13.15 -2.45 12.96
N LEU A 54 -12.44 -2.89 11.92
CA LEU A 54 -11.37 -3.90 12.04
C LEU A 54 -10.22 -3.43 12.93
N ALA A 55 -9.81 -2.16 12.81
CA ALA A 55 -8.75 -1.59 13.64
C ALA A 55 -9.13 -1.59 15.13
N ALA A 56 -10.40 -1.32 15.45
CA ALA A 56 -10.92 -1.37 16.81
C ALA A 56 -10.96 -2.82 17.35
N GLU A 57 -11.39 -3.79 16.53
CA GLU A 57 -11.41 -5.22 16.88
C GLU A 57 -10.01 -5.75 17.19
N HIS A 58 -9.01 -5.39 16.38
CA HIS A 58 -7.64 -5.86 16.54
C HIS A 58 -6.77 -4.96 17.45
N ALA A 59 -7.38 -3.99 18.15
CA ALA A 59 -6.70 -3.07 19.06
C ALA A 59 -5.47 -2.37 18.45
N VAL A 60 -5.58 -1.96 17.18
CA VAL A 60 -4.54 -1.21 16.46
C VAL A 60 -4.29 0.12 17.19
N ARG A 61 -3.01 0.46 17.40
CA ARG A 61 -2.61 1.71 18.06
C ARG A 61 -1.84 2.60 17.11
N GLN A 62 -2.35 3.81 16.88
CA GLN A 62 -1.64 4.87 16.18
C GLN A 62 -0.74 5.68 17.13
N GLY A 63 0.48 5.98 16.69
CA GLY A 63 1.33 6.99 17.33
C GLY A 63 0.90 8.37 16.88
N VAL A 64 0.51 9.24 17.82
CA VAL A 64 0.18 10.64 17.54
C VAL A 64 1.19 11.52 18.27
N SER A 65 1.80 12.46 17.54
CA SER A 65 2.64 13.51 18.11
C SER A 65 1.95 14.85 17.90
N THR A 66 1.54 15.50 18.98
CA THR A 66 0.98 16.85 18.93
C THR A 66 2.09 17.88 19.12
N GLY A 67 2.31 18.70 18.11
CA GLY A 67 3.14 19.90 18.21
C GLY A 67 2.35 21.07 18.80
N PRO A 68 3.02 22.13 19.30
CA PRO A 68 2.35 23.36 19.70
C PRO A 68 1.65 23.99 18.49
N PRO A 69 0.50 24.64 18.69
CA PRO A 69 -0.18 25.35 17.61
C PRO A 69 0.69 26.47 17.02
N CYS A 70 0.60 26.71 15.71
CA CYS A 70 1.44 27.65 14.95
C CYS A 70 0.79 29.00 14.63
N TRP A 71 -0.33 29.34 15.28
CA TRP A 71 -1.00 30.64 15.15
C TRP A 71 -0.47 31.69 16.12
#